data_AF-A0A6L2PMW2-F1
#
_entry.id   AF-A0A6L2PMW2-F1
#
_cell.length_a   1.000
_cell.length_b   1.000
_cell.length_c   1.000
_cell.angle_alpha   90.00
_cell.angle_beta   90.00
_cell.angle_gamma   90.00
#
_symmetry.space_group_name_H-M   'P 1'
#
loop_
_entity.id
_entity.type
_entity.pdbx_description
1 polymer ?
#
loop_
_entity_poly.entity_id
_entity_poly.type
_entity_poly.pdbx_seq_one_letter_code
_entity_poly.pdbx_strand_id
1 'polypeptide(L)'
;MTVEQTSPLNDPVPDTINVHQRKRHKVKAASNINNSSEKTQAALETLFLGYTTTGAEEGGTPNANEWLIPPLIMTLTWCSWWFICRSSDVSGSVRIKVVSALAMMILAQGTPAAFFLPLMVSVSVVTPKPQVEPVYFIQSPAPVSKPNSRLQELYRWKIADFIYPNEARRLEAIANGSFKPENNLPLGLDVWQNRIFVTFPIWKSGIPATLATIPRNPSLTGGNRSPRFSPYPNWSWHGNNNCYGMTSVFRITVDPCGRLWVMDSGITDVAISPRQTCPPQLLIFDLKSDDIILRYRLPDDQVKQDSIFTNIVVDIRDGKCDEAYAYITDSWRYALIVYSLQQDHSWRIANNLFYPDPLASRYTLHGITWRWNDGIFGIALSPVDPDTNDRSLIYHPMSSFREFVVPVSYIRNKTLADLNPDAFQPLGEPRATRNGHASAQAIDRRGILFQNLVTQDSVWCWNSQQPYGYRPELLGVVGHDNVSLNFPNDLKVDNELHQNVWVLSNRLPHYLYAKVDHNDYNYRILTARTDKAVQGTVCDPNYDIVPQQPPVGQDIGSSFGFPF
;
A
#
# COMPACT_ATOMS: atom_id res chain seq x y z
N MET A 1 -67.11 14.16 -32.05
CA MET A 1 -68.22 14.75 -31.27
C MET A 1 -67.73 14.82 -29.84
N THR A 2 -67.52 15.93 -29.15
CA THR A 2 -67.72 17.39 -29.34
C THR A 2 -66.96 18.02 -28.14
N VAL A 3 -65.96 18.90 -28.33
CA VAL A 3 -66.01 20.40 -28.22
C VAL A 3 -66.46 20.86 -26.82
N GLU A 4 -65.72 21.66 -26.03
CA GLU A 4 -65.63 23.15 -26.06
C GLU A 4 -64.64 23.59 -24.93
N GLN A 5 -63.49 24.25 -25.15
CA GLN A 5 -63.17 25.69 -25.32
C GLN A 5 -64.03 26.73 -24.56
N THR A 6 -63.37 27.63 -23.82
CA THR A 6 -63.51 29.11 -23.97
C THR A 6 -62.47 29.88 -23.12
N SER A 7 -61.73 30.79 -23.78
CA SER A 7 -61.15 32.02 -23.21
C SER A 7 -62.16 33.17 -23.41
N PRO A 8 -61.93 34.44 -22.97
CA PRO A 8 -61.22 35.38 -23.90
C PRO A 8 -60.57 36.69 -23.34
N LEU A 9 -59.70 37.28 -24.20
CA LEU A 9 -59.53 38.71 -24.61
C LEU A 9 -58.93 39.77 -23.65
N ASN A 10 -57.73 40.32 -23.96
CA ASN A 10 -57.51 41.54 -24.79
C ASN A 10 -56.09 42.16 -24.63
N ASP A 11 -55.41 42.39 -25.76
CA ASP A 11 -54.18 43.22 -25.93
C ASP A 11 -54.54 44.65 -26.43
N PRO A 12 -53.60 45.64 -26.45
CA PRO A 12 -52.74 45.88 -27.64
C PRO A 12 -51.30 46.47 -27.40
N VAL A 13 -50.26 45.85 -28.02
CA VAL A 13 -49.28 46.30 -29.09
C VAL A 13 -48.75 47.78 -29.10
N PRO A 14 -47.50 48.17 -29.59
CA PRO A 14 -46.46 47.46 -30.40
C PRO A 14 -44.94 47.58 -30.05
N ASP A 15 -44.18 46.60 -30.57
CA ASP A 15 -42.85 46.53 -31.24
C ASP A 15 -41.64 47.43 -30.88
N THR A 16 -40.48 46.80 -30.58
CA THR A 16 -39.24 46.79 -31.42
C THR A 16 -38.03 46.03 -30.80
N ILE A 17 -37.55 45.00 -31.51
CA ILE A 17 -36.16 44.65 -31.94
C ILE A 17 -34.91 44.75 -31.00
N ASN A 18 -34.30 43.57 -30.79
CA ASN A 18 -32.87 43.15 -30.66
C ASN A 18 -31.93 43.39 -29.44
N VAL A 19 -31.42 42.24 -28.95
CA VAL A 19 -30.01 41.84 -28.68
C VAL A 19 -29.22 42.57 -27.59
N HIS A 20 -28.76 41.83 -26.56
CA HIS A 20 -27.44 42.05 -25.98
C HIS A 20 -26.77 40.77 -25.44
N GLN A 21 -25.55 40.54 -25.97
CA GLN A 21 -24.58 39.51 -25.60
C GLN A 21 -23.70 39.94 -24.41
N ARG A 22 -23.18 38.91 -23.74
CA ARG A 22 -22.21 38.89 -22.64
C ARG A 22 -20.92 39.68 -22.90
N LYS A 23 -20.48 40.47 -21.92
CA LYS A 23 -19.14 41.08 -21.84
C LYS A 23 -18.15 40.20 -21.05
N ARG A 24 -16.97 40.01 -21.65
CA ARG A 24 -15.71 39.53 -21.04
C ARG A 24 -15.12 40.60 -20.11
N HIS A 25 -14.42 40.20 -19.06
CA HIS A 25 -13.44 41.04 -18.36
C HIS A 25 -12.02 40.59 -18.72
N LYS A 26 -11.24 41.55 -19.24
CA LYS A 26 -9.78 41.49 -19.42
C LYS A 26 -9.19 42.48 -18.41
N VAL A 27 -8.16 42.05 -17.68
CA VAL A 27 -7.27 42.94 -16.93
C VAL A 27 -6.05 43.22 -17.82
N LYS A 28 -5.70 44.49 -18.02
CA LYS A 28 -4.43 44.91 -18.62
C LYS A 28 -3.88 46.13 -17.86
N ALA A 29 -2.56 46.13 -17.80
CA ALA A 29 -1.64 47.06 -17.15
C ALA A 29 -1.89 48.55 -17.41
N ALA A 30 -1.42 49.37 -16.46
CA ALA A 30 -1.07 50.77 -16.66
C ALA A 30 0.41 50.97 -16.31
N SER A 31 1.13 51.61 -17.24
CA SER A 31 2.48 52.15 -17.12
C SER A 31 2.41 53.63 -16.71
N ASN A 32 3.40 54.12 -15.96
CA ASN A 32 3.86 55.51 -16.08
C ASN A 32 5.32 55.67 -15.63
N ILE A 33 5.99 56.59 -16.30
CA ILE A 33 7.43 56.88 -16.37
C ILE A 33 7.77 58.10 -15.50
N ASN A 34 8.93 58.12 -14.81
CA ASN A 34 9.89 59.25 -14.83
C ASN A 34 11.17 59.02 -13.98
N ASN A 35 12.31 59.01 -14.71
CA ASN A 35 13.61 59.69 -14.51
C ASN A 35 14.37 59.81 -13.15
N SER A 36 15.61 59.29 -13.23
CA SER A 36 16.93 59.92 -12.97
C SER A 36 17.41 60.28 -11.55
N SER A 37 18.53 59.67 -11.14
CA SER A 37 19.88 60.28 -10.86
C SER A 37 20.68 59.38 -9.89
N GLU A 38 21.89 58.96 -10.29
CA GLU A 38 23.20 59.23 -9.63
C GLU A 38 23.41 58.56 -8.24
N LYS A 39 24.55 58.04 -7.80
CA LYS A 39 25.91 57.74 -8.30
C LYS A 39 26.62 57.02 -7.11
N THR A 40 27.68 56.26 -7.41
CA THR A 40 28.84 55.92 -6.53
C THR A 40 28.59 55.04 -5.29
N GLN A 41 29.41 54.05 -4.92
CA GLN A 41 30.85 53.77 -5.07
C GLN A 41 31.02 52.22 -5.01
N ALA A 42 31.71 51.55 -5.97
CA ALA A 42 33.16 51.29 -6.01
C ALA A 42 33.68 50.63 -4.73
N ALA A 43 34.55 49.63 -4.69
CA ALA A 43 35.28 48.75 -5.62
C ALA A 43 36.00 47.74 -4.66
N LEU A 44 36.58 46.60 -4.99
CA LEU A 44 37.61 46.20 -5.96
C LEU A 44 37.58 44.66 -5.93
N GLU A 45 37.48 43.95 -7.06
CA GLU A 45 38.61 43.49 -7.89
C GLU A 45 39.61 42.62 -7.10
N THR A 46 40.00 41.44 -7.58
CA THR A 46 40.87 41.29 -8.75
C THR A 46 40.91 39.79 -9.12
N LEU A 47 40.30 39.41 -10.26
CA LEU A 47 40.93 39.07 -11.57
C LEU A 47 41.60 37.68 -11.58
N PHE A 48 41.05 36.70 -12.32
CA PHE A 48 41.28 36.37 -13.75
C PHE A 48 42.66 35.72 -13.97
N LEU A 49 42.97 34.81 -14.90
CA LEU A 49 42.42 34.21 -16.12
C LEU A 49 43.11 32.83 -16.20
N GLY A 50 42.49 31.74 -16.62
CA GLY A 50 42.27 31.42 -18.04
C GLY A 50 43.53 30.79 -18.66
N TYR A 51 43.47 29.51 -19.06
CA TYR A 51 43.78 29.01 -20.42
C TYR A 51 43.83 27.47 -20.46
N THR A 52 43.13 26.93 -21.45
CA THR A 52 43.11 25.54 -21.93
C THR A 52 44.25 25.27 -22.91
N THR A 53 44.79 24.04 -22.93
CA THR A 53 44.77 23.07 -24.06
C THR A 53 46.01 22.16 -24.14
N THR A 54 45.77 20.90 -24.55
CA THR A 54 46.68 19.87 -25.12
C THR A 54 47.75 19.29 -24.17
N GLY A 55 48.10 18.00 -24.16
CA GLY A 55 47.82 16.80 -24.95
C GLY A 55 48.89 15.73 -24.58
N ALA A 56 48.74 14.52 -25.12
CA ALA A 56 49.71 13.41 -25.20
C ALA A 56 49.64 12.26 -24.15
N GLU A 57 49.76 11.07 -24.73
CA GLU A 57 49.62 9.69 -24.23
C GLU A 57 50.93 9.10 -23.68
N GLU A 58 50.84 7.82 -23.26
CA GLU A 58 51.90 6.83 -22.99
C GLU A 58 52.63 6.99 -21.64
N GLY A 59 52.94 5.97 -20.83
CA GLY A 59 53.03 4.52 -21.01
C GLY A 59 54.30 4.05 -20.29
N GLY A 60 54.23 2.99 -19.46
CA GLY A 60 55.39 2.17 -19.08
C GLY A 60 56.06 2.38 -17.70
N THR A 61 56.16 1.27 -16.96
CA THR A 61 57.01 0.98 -15.77
C THR A 61 58.48 0.68 -16.21
N PRO A 62 59.47 0.19 -15.40
CA PRO A 62 59.60 -0.12 -13.94
C PRO A 62 60.98 0.25 -13.29
N ASN A 63 61.24 -0.25 -12.06
CA ASN A 63 62.54 -0.43 -11.34
C ASN A 63 63.22 0.80 -10.69
N ALA A 64 63.94 0.75 -9.56
CA ALA A 64 64.18 -0.20 -8.47
C ALA A 64 64.96 0.54 -7.34
N ASN A 65 64.84 0.05 -6.10
CA ASN A 65 65.86 -0.03 -5.04
C ASN A 65 66.25 1.16 -4.10
N GLU A 66 65.99 0.91 -2.80
CA GLU A 66 66.85 1.10 -1.59
C GLU A 66 66.70 2.33 -0.63
N TRP A 67 66.06 2.04 0.53
CA TRP A 67 66.47 2.22 1.95
C TRP A 67 66.89 3.61 2.53
N LEU A 68 66.09 4.17 3.47
CA LEU A 68 66.32 4.24 4.96
C LEU A 68 65.62 5.43 5.73
N ILE A 69 64.79 5.06 6.73
CA ILE A 69 64.39 5.67 8.06
C ILE A 69 63.41 6.89 8.18
N PRO A 70 62.74 7.15 9.35
CA PRO A 70 61.27 6.96 9.61
C PRO A 70 60.55 8.30 10.04
N PRO A 71 59.24 8.38 10.44
CA PRO A 71 58.68 7.82 11.69
C PRO A 71 57.24 7.26 11.61
N LEU A 72 56.86 6.56 12.69
CA LEU A 72 55.54 6.05 13.06
C LEU A 72 54.40 7.09 12.96
N ILE A 73 53.20 6.64 12.54
CA ILE A 73 51.97 6.63 13.36
C ILE A 73 50.98 5.61 12.75
N MET A 74 50.46 4.76 13.63
CA MET A 74 49.59 3.61 13.37
C MET A 74 48.15 4.01 12.98
N THR A 75 47.63 3.38 11.93
CA THR A 75 46.19 3.12 11.76
C THR A 75 45.92 1.62 11.97
N LEU A 76 45.10 1.29 12.96
CA LEU A 76 44.64 -0.06 13.27
C LEU A 76 43.44 -0.42 12.39
N THR A 77 43.64 -1.34 11.45
CA THR A 77 42.57 -2.18 10.87
C THR A 77 42.71 -3.59 11.43
N TRP A 78 41.71 -4.05 12.17
CA TRP A 78 41.62 -5.44 12.62
C TRP A 78 40.90 -6.28 11.57
N CYS A 79 41.67 -7.21 10.98
CA CYS A 79 41.18 -8.36 10.24
C CYS A 79 41.01 -9.51 11.23
N SER A 80 39.82 -10.11 11.33
CA SER A 80 39.62 -11.34 12.10
C SER A 80 39.59 -12.53 11.13
N TRP A 81 40.63 -13.35 11.19
CA TRP A 81 40.68 -14.65 10.54
C TRP A 81 39.80 -15.67 11.26
N TRP A 82 39.09 -16.47 10.46
CA TRP A 82 38.45 -17.72 10.86
C TRP A 82 39.50 -18.78 11.22
N PHE A 83 39.26 -19.53 12.29
CA PHE A 83 39.76 -20.90 12.42
C PHE A 83 38.58 -21.84 12.60
N ILE A 84 38.47 -22.78 11.65
CA ILE A 84 37.62 -23.96 11.70
C ILE A 84 38.40 -25.03 12.48
N CYS A 85 37.84 -25.54 13.57
CA CYS A 85 38.19 -26.85 14.10
C CYS A 85 36.92 -27.68 14.28
N ARG A 86 36.97 -28.87 13.67
CA ARG A 86 35.94 -29.90 13.62
C ARG A 86 36.31 -30.95 14.67
N SER A 87 35.41 -31.27 15.60
CA SER A 87 35.42 -32.59 16.26
C SER A 87 34.00 -33.02 16.63
N SER A 88 33.66 -34.21 16.17
CA SER A 88 32.49 -35.03 16.49
C SER A 88 32.53 -35.53 17.94
N ASP A 89 31.44 -35.37 18.70
CA ASP A 89 30.55 -36.48 19.09
C ASP A 89 29.44 -36.07 20.09
N VAL A 90 28.25 -36.61 19.80
CA VAL A 90 27.17 -37.14 20.66
C VAL A 90 26.87 -36.54 22.07
N SER A 91 25.61 -36.08 22.18
CA SER A 91 24.73 -35.96 23.36
C SER A 91 24.85 -34.74 24.30
N GLY A 92 23.68 -34.13 24.56
CA GLY A 92 23.34 -33.54 25.86
C GLY A 92 23.60 -32.04 26.07
N SER A 93 22.55 -31.23 25.85
CA SER A 93 22.19 -30.02 26.61
C SER A 93 23.28 -29.03 27.04
N VAL A 94 23.37 -27.88 26.34
CA VAL A 94 24.15 -26.71 26.79
C VAL A 94 23.22 -25.59 27.29
N ARG A 95 23.37 -25.20 28.56
CA ARG A 95 22.90 -23.92 29.12
C ARG A 95 24.09 -22.96 29.21
N ILE A 96 24.04 -21.83 28.51
CA ILE A 96 25.06 -20.78 28.56
C ILE A 96 24.65 -19.72 29.59
N LYS A 97 25.52 -19.46 30.58
CA LYS A 97 25.47 -18.28 31.45
C LYS A 97 26.32 -17.17 30.83
N VAL A 98 25.73 -16.00 30.60
CA VAL A 98 26.46 -14.78 30.21
C VAL A 98 26.77 -14.00 31.48
N VAL A 99 28.05 -13.71 31.73
CA VAL A 99 28.50 -12.79 32.77
C VAL A 99 29.03 -11.54 32.06
N SER A 100 28.40 -10.40 32.34
CA SER A 100 28.79 -9.07 31.87
C SER A 100 29.93 -8.52 32.74
N ALA A 101 31.06 -8.15 32.11
CA ALA A 101 32.14 -7.41 32.76
C ALA A 101 32.02 -5.93 32.39
N LEU A 102 31.85 -5.06 33.40
CA LEU A 102 31.97 -3.61 33.28
C LEU A 102 33.44 -3.20 33.47
N ALA A 103 33.94 -2.33 32.60
CA ALA A 103 35.26 -1.71 32.71
C ALA A 103 35.24 -0.49 33.64
N MET A 104 36.33 -0.28 34.41
CA MET A 104 36.63 1.00 35.07
C MET A 104 38.15 1.26 35.02
N MET A 105 38.53 2.36 34.37
CA MET A 105 39.81 3.05 34.52
C MET A 105 39.64 4.16 35.56
N ILE A 106 40.51 4.27 36.58
CA ILE A 106 40.93 5.54 37.21
C ILE A 106 42.38 5.42 37.72
N LEU A 107 43.16 6.49 37.50
CA LEU A 107 44.56 6.72 37.89
C LEU A 107 44.71 7.24 39.34
N ALA A 108 45.73 6.72 40.03
CA ALA A 108 46.75 7.34 40.90
C ALA A 108 46.47 8.47 41.95
N GLN A 109 46.98 8.19 43.17
CA GLN A 109 47.60 9.05 44.22
C GLN A 109 46.77 9.77 45.31
N GLY A 110 47.19 9.59 46.59
CA GLY A 110 47.02 10.53 47.72
C GLY A 110 46.28 10.00 48.97
N THR A 111 46.93 10.00 50.14
CA THR A 111 46.47 9.58 51.50
C THR A 111 45.64 10.67 52.23
N PRO A 112 45.25 10.53 53.53
CA PRO A 112 44.32 9.58 54.14
C PRO A 112 43.21 10.23 55.03
N ALA A 113 42.34 9.37 55.57
CA ALA A 113 41.50 9.54 56.78
C ALA A 113 40.21 10.37 56.70
N ALA A 114 39.06 9.68 56.79
CA ALA A 114 38.03 9.88 57.82
C ALA A 114 36.76 9.04 57.51
N PHE A 115 36.28 8.33 58.54
CA PHE A 115 34.89 7.91 58.82
C PHE A 115 34.00 7.47 57.64
N PHE A 116 33.77 6.14 57.55
CA PHE A 116 32.55 5.60 56.95
C PHE A 116 31.86 4.67 57.95
N LEU A 117 30.69 5.10 58.45
CA LEU A 117 29.70 4.19 59.02
C LEU A 117 29.23 3.21 57.93
N PRO A 118 28.98 1.92 58.23
CA PRO A 118 28.34 1.05 57.28
C PRO A 118 26.87 1.45 57.16
N LEU A 119 26.50 2.14 56.09
CA LEU A 119 25.10 2.17 55.65
C LEU A 119 24.78 0.77 55.12
N MET A 120 24.02 -0.01 55.89
CA MET A 120 23.32 -1.18 55.39
C MET A 120 22.32 -0.71 54.31
N VAL A 121 22.72 -0.76 53.03
CA VAL A 121 21.75 -0.65 51.94
C VAL A 121 21.06 -1.99 51.83
N SER A 122 19.84 -2.08 52.34
CA SER A 122 18.92 -3.17 52.03
C SER A 122 18.60 -3.10 50.53
N VAL A 123 19.28 -3.93 49.72
CA VAL A 123 18.86 -4.18 48.34
C VAL A 123 17.64 -5.08 48.40
N SER A 124 16.46 -4.48 48.44
CA SER A 124 15.24 -5.21 48.12
C SER A 124 15.30 -5.53 46.62
N VAL A 125 15.68 -6.76 46.29
CA VAL A 125 15.45 -7.31 44.96
C VAL A 125 13.93 -7.45 44.82
N VAL A 126 13.29 -6.43 44.22
CA VAL A 126 11.95 -6.59 43.69
C VAL A 126 12.10 -7.46 42.46
N THR A 127 11.89 -8.76 42.62
CA THR A 127 11.64 -9.63 41.49
C THR A 127 10.37 -9.11 40.81
N PRO A 128 10.38 -8.81 39.50
CA PRO A 128 9.14 -8.55 38.81
C PRO A 128 8.29 -9.82 38.97
N LYS A 129 7.11 -9.71 39.58
CA LYS A 129 6.11 -10.77 39.46
C LYS A 129 5.93 -11.00 37.96
N PRO A 130 6.04 -12.25 37.46
CA PRO A 130 5.68 -12.52 36.07
C PRO A 130 4.24 -12.01 35.89
N GLN A 131 4.06 -10.99 35.04
CA GLN A 131 2.73 -10.67 34.56
C GLN A 131 2.33 -11.86 33.68
N VAL A 132 1.49 -12.71 34.25
CA VAL A 132 0.79 -13.75 33.50
C VAL A 132 -0.21 -13.00 32.64
N GLU A 133 0.15 -12.74 31.38
CA GLU A 133 -0.86 -12.35 30.40
C GLU A 133 -1.91 -13.46 30.32
N PRO A 134 -3.21 -13.14 30.34
CA PRO A 134 -4.24 -14.14 30.18
C PRO A 134 -4.05 -14.87 28.84
N VAL A 135 -3.87 -16.19 28.91
CA VAL A 135 -3.85 -17.05 27.75
C VAL A 135 -5.29 -17.27 27.32
N TYR A 136 -5.70 -16.65 26.21
CA TYR A 136 -7.03 -16.82 25.64
C TYR A 136 -7.04 -18.09 24.78
N PHE A 137 -7.77 -19.12 25.19
CA PHE A 137 -8.04 -20.27 24.34
C PHE A 137 -9.40 -20.12 23.64
N ILE A 138 -9.37 -20.24 22.32
CA ILE A 138 -10.55 -20.31 21.46
C ILE A 138 -11.32 -21.58 21.84
N GLN A 139 -12.58 -21.47 22.27
CA GLN A 139 -13.46 -22.64 22.31
C GLN A 139 -13.61 -23.15 20.86
N SER A 140 -13.12 -24.37 20.62
CA SER A 140 -13.20 -25.00 19.31
C SER A 140 -14.64 -24.94 18.81
N PRO A 141 -14.92 -24.39 17.62
CA PRO A 141 -16.14 -24.72 16.93
C PRO A 141 -16.18 -26.24 16.73
N ALA A 142 -17.40 -26.77 16.60
CA ALA A 142 -17.67 -28.12 16.12
C ALA A 142 -16.69 -28.53 15.00
N PRO A 143 -16.37 -29.85 14.87
CA PRO A 143 -15.35 -30.34 13.95
C PRO A 143 -15.43 -29.63 12.61
N VAL A 144 -14.30 -29.04 12.19
CA VAL A 144 -14.14 -28.28 10.95
C VAL A 144 -14.63 -29.15 9.80
N SER A 145 -15.90 -29.00 9.45
CA SER A 145 -16.37 -29.30 8.10
C SER A 145 -15.45 -28.54 7.17
N LYS A 146 -14.95 -29.21 6.10
CA LYS A 146 -14.13 -28.63 5.02
C LYS A 146 -14.32 -27.11 4.96
N PRO A 147 -13.26 -26.27 5.01
CA PRO A 147 -13.44 -24.82 4.96
C PRO A 147 -14.13 -24.48 3.64
N ASN A 148 -15.45 -24.41 3.68
CA ASN A 148 -16.24 -23.93 2.56
C ASN A 148 -15.94 -22.44 2.55
N SER A 149 -15.09 -22.04 1.60
CA SER A 149 -14.81 -20.63 1.34
C SER A 149 -16.14 -19.88 1.31
N ARG A 150 -16.29 -18.89 2.21
CA ARG A 150 -17.49 -18.05 2.25
C ARG A 150 -17.57 -17.11 1.04
N LEU A 151 -16.49 -17.05 0.26
CA LEU A 151 -16.37 -16.30 -0.97
C LEU A 151 -16.92 -17.11 -2.14
N GLN A 152 -17.87 -16.51 -2.85
CA GLN A 152 -18.40 -17.05 -4.09
C GLN A 152 -17.54 -16.56 -5.26
N GLU A 153 -17.01 -17.48 -6.05
CA GLU A 153 -16.39 -17.14 -7.34
C GLU A 153 -17.49 -16.64 -8.30
N LEU A 154 -17.34 -15.45 -8.85
CA LEU A 154 -18.28 -14.89 -9.84
C LEU A 154 -17.74 -15.02 -11.26
N TYR A 155 -16.49 -14.61 -11.46
CA TYR A 155 -15.82 -14.66 -12.76
C TYR A 155 -14.49 -15.39 -12.68
N ARG A 156 -14.10 -15.97 -13.80
CA ARG A 156 -12.83 -16.67 -13.98
C ARG A 156 -12.36 -16.57 -15.42
N TRP A 157 -11.05 -16.48 -15.64
CA TRP A 157 -10.46 -16.44 -16.99
C TRP A 157 -9.22 -17.32 -17.04
N LYS A 158 -9.06 -18.04 -18.15
CA LYS A 158 -7.79 -18.68 -18.49
C LYS A 158 -6.80 -17.64 -19.03
N ILE A 159 -7.30 -16.81 -19.93
CA ILE A 159 -6.60 -15.69 -20.57
C ILE A 159 -7.58 -14.51 -20.66
N ALA A 160 -7.09 -13.28 -20.47
CA ALA A 160 -7.90 -12.09 -20.67
C ALA A 160 -8.04 -11.75 -22.17
N ASP A 161 -9.21 -11.26 -22.57
CA ASP A 161 -9.50 -10.82 -23.95
C ASP A 161 -10.38 -9.58 -23.93
N PHE A 162 -10.29 -8.74 -24.95
CA PHE A 162 -10.91 -7.41 -24.98
C PHE A 162 -11.96 -7.29 -26.08
N ILE A 163 -12.95 -6.42 -25.86
CA ILE A 163 -13.96 -6.07 -26.86
C ILE A 163 -13.36 -5.04 -27.83
N TYR A 164 -12.90 -5.54 -28.97
CA TYR A 164 -12.50 -4.70 -30.10
C TYR A 164 -13.71 -4.24 -30.92
N PRO A 165 -13.59 -3.14 -31.69
CA PRO A 165 -14.66 -2.67 -32.57
C PRO A 165 -15.13 -3.74 -33.58
N ASN A 166 -14.21 -4.61 -34.02
CA ASN A 166 -14.49 -5.79 -34.83
C ASN A 166 -13.32 -6.79 -34.75
N GLU A 167 -13.54 -8.01 -35.25
CA GLU A 167 -12.53 -9.09 -35.20
C GLU A 167 -11.29 -8.77 -36.06
N ALA A 168 -11.44 -8.04 -37.17
CA ALA A 168 -10.29 -7.68 -38.01
C ALA A 168 -9.28 -6.80 -37.24
N ARG A 169 -9.76 -5.82 -36.45
CA ARG A 169 -8.91 -5.00 -35.58
C ARG A 169 -8.27 -5.80 -34.45
N ARG A 170 -8.99 -6.78 -33.90
CA ARG A 170 -8.43 -7.70 -32.91
C ARG A 170 -7.29 -8.53 -33.48
N LEU A 171 -7.49 -9.10 -34.68
CA LEU A 171 -6.46 -9.90 -35.38
C LEU A 171 -5.26 -9.06 -35.79
N GLU A 172 -5.48 -7.83 -36.25
CA GLU A 172 -4.41 -6.87 -36.54
C GLU A 172 -3.58 -6.56 -35.29
N ALA A 173 -4.24 -6.33 -34.15
CA ALA A 173 -3.58 -6.08 -32.87
C ALA A 173 -2.74 -7.28 -32.39
N ILE A 174 -3.22 -8.51 -32.64
CA ILE A 174 -2.46 -9.73 -32.38
C ILE A 174 -1.25 -9.83 -33.32
N ALA A 175 -1.46 -9.62 -34.61
CA ALA A 175 -0.42 -9.76 -35.64
C ALA A 175 0.72 -8.74 -35.46
N ASN A 176 0.39 -7.50 -35.07
CA ASN A 176 1.39 -6.45 -34.83
C ASN A 176 1.95 -6.47 -33.39
N GLY A 177 1.46 -7.36 -32.52
CA GLY A 177 1.94 -7.54 -31.15
C GLY A 177 1.50 -6.48 -30.15
N SER A 178 0.61 -5.54 -30.53
CA SER A 178 -0.03 -4.59 -29.60
C SER A 178 -1.01 -5.27 -28.64
N PHE A 179 -1.49 -6.48 -28.99
CA PHE A 179 -2.23 -7.35 -28.11
C PHE A 179 -1.61 -8.75 -28.06
N LYS A 180 -1.09 -9.12 -26.89
CA LYS A 180 -0.56 -10.46 -26.58
C LYS A 180 -1.40 -11.03 -25.45
N PRO A 181 -2.43 -11.85 -25.74
CA PRO A 181 -3.38 -12.34 -24.73
C PRO A 181 -2.73 -12.85 -23.44
N GLU A 182 -1.63 -13.58 -23.56
CA GLU A 182 -0.83 -14.15 -22.46
C GLU A 182 -0.19 -13.12 -21.51
N ASN A 183 -0.02 -11.87 -21.94
CA ASN A 183 0.60 -10.81 -21.16
C ASN A 183 -0.41 -9.95 -20.37
N ASN A 184 -1.70 -10.25 -20.49
CA ASN A 184 -2.77 -9.45 -19.90
C ASN A 184 -3.20 -10.03 -18.56
N LEU A 185 -2.51 -9.63 -17.49
CA LEU A 185 -2.82 -9.99 -16.11
C LEU A 185 -3.72 -8.92 -15.45
N PRO A 186 -4.96 -9.27 -15.04
CA PRO A 186 -5.79 -8.41 -14.18
C PRO A 186 -5.09 -8.16 -12.84
N LEU A 187 -4.91 -6.91 -12.43
CA LEU A 187 -4.19 -6.57 -11.20
C LEU A 187 -5.08 -5.94 -10.12
N GLY A 188 -5.91 -4.97 -10.45
CA GLY A 188 -6.80 -4.27 -9.52
C GLY A 188 -8.27 -4.40 -9.91
N LEU A 189 -9.16 -4.24 -8.95
CA LEU A 189 -10.59 -4.09 -9.20
C LEU A 189 -11.25 -3.02 -8.33
N ASP A 190 -12.41 -2.54 -8.76
CA ASP A 190 -13.41 -1.93 -7.91
C ASP A 190 -14.80 -2.04 -8.57
N VAL A 191 -15.87 -1.75 -7.84
CA VAL A 191 -17.24 -2.02 -8.25
C VAL A 191 -18.10 -0.78 -8.08
N TRP A 192 -18.90 -0.50 -9.10
CA TRP A 192 -19.92 0.55 -9.04
C TRP A 192 -21.17 0.13 -9.80
N GLN A 193 -22.31 0.10 -9.11
CA GLN A 193 -23.61 -0.29 -9.67
C GLN A 193 -23.53 -1.64 -10.40
N ASN A 194 -23.71 -1.63 -11.72
CA ASN A 194 -23.71 -2.79 -12.60
C ASN A 194 -22.36 -3.07 -13.28
N ARG A 195 -21.28 -2.35 -12.91
CA ARG A 195 -19.95 -2.47 -13.52
C ARG A 195 -18.90 -2.89 -12.50
N ILE A 196 -18.00 -3.76 -12.94
CA ILE A 196 -16.74 -4.05 -12.26
C ILE A 196 -15.63 -3.48 -13.13
N PHE A 197 -14.82 -2.61 -12.56
CA PHE A 197 -13.62 -2.06 -13.17
C PHE A 197 -12.45 -2.98 -12.88
N VAL A 198 -11.60 -3.19 -13.86
CA VAL A 198 -10.44 -4.09 -13.78
C VAL A 198 -9.24 -3.42 -14.45
N THR A 199 -8.10 -3.45 -13.76
CA THR A 199 -6.86 -2.85 -14.25
C THR A 199 -5.91 -3.89 -14.84
N PHE A 200 -5.16 -3.49 -15.87
CA PHE A 200 -4.17 -4.28 -16.58
C PHE A 200 -2.90 -3.43 -16.74
N PRO A 201 -2.07 -3.33 -15.69
CA PRO A 201 -0.81 -2.59 -15.77
C PRO A 201 0.16 -3.26 -16.75
N ILE A 202 1.00 -2.44 -17.38
CA ILE A 202 1.92 -2.86 -18.43
C ILE A 202 3.18 -3.49 -17.81
N TRP A 203 3.05 -4.72 -17.32
CA TRP A 203 4.18 -5.52 -16.83
C TRP A 203 5.10 -6.00 -17.96
N LYS A 204 4.52 -6.29 -19.13
CA LYS A 204 5.17 -6.75 -20.36
C LYS A 204 4.52 -6.00 -21.53
N SER A 205 5.07 -6.09 -22.75
CA SER A 205 4.38 -5.55 -23.95
C SER A 205 3.10 -6.31 -24.30
N GLY A 206 2.20 -5.68 -25.08
CA GLY A 206 1.01 -6.33 -25.63
C GLY A 206 -0.26 -6.21 -24.76
N ILE A 207 -0.35 -5.17 -23.94
CA ILE A 207 -1.57 -4.81 -23.20
C ILE A 207 -2.27 -3.70 -23.98
N PRO A 208 -3.46 -3.96 -24.56
CA PRO A 208 -4.13 -3.00 -25.43
C PRO A 208 -4.93 -1.94 -24.64
N ALA A 209 -5.39 -2.25 -23.43
CA ALA A 209 -6.08 -1.32 -22.55
C ALA A 209 -5.71 -1.59 -21.09
N THR A 210 -5.35 -0.55 -20.35
CA THR A 210 -4.88 -0.66 -18.96
C THR A 210 -6.00 -0.56 -17.93
N LEU A 211 -7.18 -0.10 -18.33
CA LEU A 211 -8.37 -0.04 -17.51
C LEU A 211 -9.58 -0.44 -18.35
N ALA A 212 -10.37 -1.37 -17.86
CA ALA A 212 -11.53 -1.89 -18.55
C ALA A 212 -12.65 -2.24 -17.57
N THR A 213 -13.83 -2.54 -18.11
CA THR A 213 -15.00 -2.95 -17.33
C THR A 213 -15.56 -4.28 -17.81
N ILE A 214 -16.25 -4.97 -16.90
CA ILE A 214 -17.16 -6.09 -17.16
C ILE A 214 -18.46 -5.86 -16.40
N PRO A 215 -19.57 -6.52 -16.78
CA PRO A 215 -20.80 -6.48 -16.00
C PRO A 215 -20.59 -7.03 -14.59
N ARG A 216 -21.32 -6.53 -13.59
CA ARG A 216 -21.26 -7.05 -12.22
C ARG A 216 -21.95 -8.41 -12.07
N ASN A 217 -23.02 -8.63 -12.83
CA ASN A 217 -23.80 -9.85 -12.78
C ASN A 217 -23.54 -10.73 -14.03
N PRO A 218 -22.98 -11.95 -13.88
CA PRO A 218 -22.73 -12.86 -15.01
C PRO A 218 -23.99 -13.26 -15.79
N SER A 219 -25.19 -13.17 -15.21
CA SER A 219 -26.43 -13.43 -15.94
C SER A 219 -26.64 -12.43 -17.09
N LEU A 220 -26.07 -11.21 -16.99
CA LEU A 220 -26.11 -10.20 -18.05
C LEU A 220 -25.24 -10.57 -19.25
N THR A 221 -24.30 -11.52 -19.10
CA THR A 221 -23.48 -12.08 -20.18
C THR A 221 -23.99 -13.46 -20.61
N GLY A 222 -25.28 -13.75 -20.38
CA GLY A 222 -25.88 -15.06 -20.70
C GLY A 222 -25.32 -16.19 -19.83
N GLY A 223 -24.89 -15.89 -18.61
CA GLY A 223 -24.23 -16.85 -17.71
C GLY A 223 -22.75 -17.08 -18.02
N ASN A 224 -22.16 -16.36 -18.99
CA ASN A 224 -20.74 -16.45 -19.28
C ASN A 224 -19.90 -15.87 -18.14
N ARG A 225 -19.16 -16.73 -17.44
CA ARG A 225 -18.27 -16.37 -16.33
C ARG A 225 -16.87 -15.94 -16.78
N SER A 226 -16.65 -15.78 -18.09
CA SER A 226 -15.40 -15.30 -18.71
C SER A 226 -15.70 -14.25 -19.79
N PRO A 227 -16.39 -13.14 -19.47
CA PRO A 227 -16.69 -12.10 -20.47
C PRO A 227 -15.41 -11.40 -20.94
N ARG A 228 -15.44 -10.87 -22.18
CA ARG A 228 -14.39 -9.97 -22.67
C ARG A 228 -14.46 -8.63 -21.93
N PHE A 229 -13.31 -8.00 -21.75
CA PHE A 229 -13.16 -6.71 -21.08
C PHE A 229 -13.45 -5.55 -22.04
N SER A 230 -14.29 -4.60 -21.63
CA SER A 230 -14.57 -3.38 -22.40
C SER A 230 -13.65 -2.25 -21.94
N PRO A 231 -12.75 -1.71 -22.79
CA PRO A 231 -11.87 -0.60 -22.39
C PRO A 231 -12.66 0.59 -21.86
N TYR A 232 -12.17 1.18 -20.77
CA TYR A 232 -12.84 2.29 -20.09
C TYR A 232 -12.01 3.58 -20.19
N PRO A 233 -12.65 4.76 -20.35
CA PRO A 233 -14.05 4.92 -20.78
C PRO A 233 -14.29 4.36 -22.19
N ASN A 234 -13.25 4.41 -23.04
CA ASN A 234 -13.25 3.86 -24.39
C ASN A 234 -11.80 3.74 -24.91
N TRP A 235 -11.63 3.24 -26.14
CA TRP A 235 -10.33 3.02 -26.77
C TRP A 235 -9.44 4.28 -26.91
N SER A 236 -9.98 5.49 -26.96
CA SER A 236 -9.16 6.72 -27.14
C SER A 236 -8.30 7.05 -25.92
N TRP A 237 -8.55 6.41 -24.78
CA TRP A 237 -7.79 6.57 -23.55
C TRP A 237 -6.60 5.62 -23.43
N HIS A 238 -6.41 4.69 -24.37
CA HIS A 238 -5.39 3.65 -24.32
C HIS A 238 -4.49 3.68 -25.56
N GLY A 239 -3.25 3.24 -25.41
CA GLY A 239 -2.34 3.02 -26.55
C GLY A 239 -1.84 4.30 -27.25
N ASN A 240 -2.09 5.48 -26.68
CA ASN A 240 -1.58 6.75 -27.17
C ASN A 240 -0.30 7.15 -26.41
N ASN A 241 0.84 7.18 -27.11
CA ASN A 241 2.14 7.56 -26.54
C ASN A 241 2.28 9.09 -26.29
N ASN A 242 1.19 9.75 -25.90
CA ASN A 242 1.13 11.21 -25.72
C ASN A 242 0.97 11.64 -24.26
N CYS A 243 0.87 10.70 -23.32
CA CYS A 243 0.69 10.96 -21.88
C CYS A 243 -0.55 11.80 -21.52
N TYR A 244 -1.54 11.87 -22.44
CA TYR A 244 -2.88 12.40 -22.19
C TYR A 244 -3.91 11.28 -22.04
N GLY A 245 -3.63 10.05 -22.47
CA GLY A 245 -4.38 8.87 -22.07
C GLY A 245 -3.96 8.33 -20.71
N MET A 246 -4.35 7.08 -20.46
CA MET A 246 -3.83 6.24 -19.39
C MET A 246 -2.69 5.39 -19.94
N THR A 247 -1.60 5.31 -19.20
CA THR A 247 -0.41 4.55 -19.59
C THR A 247 -0.40 3.18 -18.93
N SER A 248 -0.41 3.11 -17.60
CA SER A 248 -0.28 1.87 -16.83
C SER A 248 -0.94 2.01 -15.46
N VAL A 249 -2.21 1.62 -15.39
CA VAL A 249 -3.03 1.75 -14.19
C VAL A 249 -2.82 0.53 -13.28
N PHE A 250 -2.40 0.79 -12.04
CA PHE A 250 -2.14 -0.26 -11.05
C PHE A 250 -3.36 -0.55 -10.18
N ARG A 251 -3.90 0.49 -9.54
CA ARG A 251 -5.08 0.41 -8.69
C ARG A 251 -6.01 1.58 -8.94
N ILE A 252 -7.26 1.34 -8.58
CA ILE A 252 -8.37 2.25 -8.70
C ILE A 252 -9.15 2.23 -7.39
N THR A 253 -9.94 3.27 -7.16
CA THR A 253 -10.96 3.24 -6.12
C THR A 253 -12.20 4.01 -6.54
N VAL A 254 -13.38 3.45 -6.25
CA VAL A 254 -14.68 4.09 -6.40
C VAL A 254 -15.05 4.73 -5.08
N ASP A 255 -15.30 6.03 -5.10
CA ASP A 255 -15.73 6.74 -3.90
C ASP A 255 -17.26 6.72 -3.71
N PRO A 256 -17.77 7.03 -2.50
CA PRO A 256 -19.21 7.11 -2.24
C PRO A 256 -19.97 8.14 -3.08
N CYS A 257 -19.29 9.07 -3.75
CA CYS A 257 -19.88 10.11 -4.58
C CYS A 257 -20.10 9.65 -6.03
N GLY A 258 -19.69 8.42 -6.36
CA GLY A 258 -19.78 7.88 -7.72
C GLY A 258 -18.68 8.43 -8.62
N ARG A 259 -17.49 8.68 -8.08
CA ARG A 259 -16.29 9.02 -8.87
C ARG A 259 -15.31 7.86 -8.85
N LEU A 260 -14.67 7.61 -9.99
CA LEU A 260 -13.57 6.65 -10.11
C LEU A 260 -12.25 7.38 -10.06
N TRP A 261 -11.45 7.07 -9.05
CA TRP A 261 -10.10 7.57 -8.87
C TRP A 261 -9.13 6.54 -9.41
N VAL A 262 -8.29 6.95 -10.35
CA VAL A 262 -7.40 6.09 -11.12
C VAL A 262 -5.96 6.53 -10.89
N MET A 263 -5.16 5.64 -10.32
CA MET A 263 -3.72 5.85 -10.17
C MET A 263 -2.98 5.22 -11.36
N ASP A 264 -2.55 6.08 -12.29
CA ASP A 264 -1.71 5.71 -13.44
C ASP A 264 -0.25 5.95 -13.07
N SER A 265 0.53 4.86 -12.96
CA SER A 265 1.93 4.94 -12.55
C SER A 265 2.83 5.53 -13.63
N GLY A 266 2.38 5.50 -14.90
CA GLY A 266 3.19 5.90 -16.04
C GLY A 266 4.36 4.96 -16.36
N ILE A 267 4.53 3.85 -15.62
CA ILE A 267 5.63 2.89 -15.79
C ILE A 267 5.17 1.70 -16.63
N THR A 268 5.98 1.36 -17.64
CA THR A 268 5.77 0.22 -18.52
C THR A 268 6.92 -0.79 -18.42
N ASP A 269 6.68 -2.01 -18.90
CA ASP A 269 7.64 -3.13 -18.94
C ASP A 269 8.25 -3.47 -17.57
N VAL A 270 7.44 -3.33 -16.51
CA VAL A 270 7.82 -3.45 -15.10
C VAL A 270 8.52 -4.79 -14.78
N ALA A 271 8.16 -5.88 -15.47
CA ALA A 271 8.72 -7.20 -15.22
C ALA A 271 10.08 -7.46 -15.92
N ILE A 272 10.46 -6.63 -16.89
CA ILE A 272 11.63 -6.88 -17.76
C ILE A 272 12.65 -5.75 -17.62
N SER A 273 12.24 -4.54 -17.92
CA SER A 273 13.06 -3.34 -17.91
C SER A 273 12.12 -2.17 -17.66
N PRO A 274 11.82 -1.85 -16.39
CA PRO A 274 10.92 -0.76 -16.04
C PRO A 274 11.31 0.54 -16.73
N ARG A 275 10.36 1.20 -17.38
CA ARG A 275 10.54 2.48 -18.05
C ARG A 275 9.48 3.46 -17.60
N GLN A 276 9.90 4.62 -17.13
CA GLN A 276 8.99 5.75 -16.88
C GLN A 276 8.60 6.37 -18.22
N THR A 277 7.51 5.89 -18.81
CA THR A 277 7.04 6.33 -20.14
C THR A 277 6.27 7.65 -20.05
N CYS A 278 5.52 7.87 -18.97
CA CYS A 278 4.80 9.11 -18.71
C CYS A 278 4.95 9.52 -17.25
N PRO A 279 4.79 10.79 -16.89
CA PRO A 279 4.68 11.20 -15.48
C PRO A 279 3.49 10.49 -14.80
N PRO A 280 3.63 10.03 -13.56
CA PRO A 280 2.54 9.43 -12.80
C PRO A 280 1.43 10.47 -12.57
N GLN A 281 0.19 10.01 -12.68
CA GLN A 281 -0.97 10.90 -12.62
C GLN A 281 -2.15 10.25 -11.90
N LEU A 282 -2.88 11.09 -11.21
CA LEU A 282 -4.19 10.81 -10.66
C LEU A 282 -5.25 11.32 -11.64
N LEU A 283 -6.17 10.44 -12.03
CA LEU A 283 -7.33 10.79 -12.85
C LEU A 283 -8.60 10.55 -12.04
N ILE A 284 -9.57 11.46 -12.16
CA ILE A 284 -10.89 11.31 -11.54
C ILE A 284 -11.93 11.36 -12.65
N PHE A 285 -12.75 10.33 -12.74
CA PHE A 285 -13.88 10.25 -13.68
C PHE A 285 -15.21 10.31 -12.92
N ASP A 286 -16.20 11.00 -13.47
CA ASP A 286 -17.58 10.88 -13.03
C ASP A 286 -18.15 9.56 -13.58
N LEU A 287 -18.60 8.65 -12.73
CA LEU A 287 -19.11 7.35 -13.19
C LEU A 287 -20.51 7.43 -13.78
N LYS A 288 -21.22 8.57 -13.68
CA LYS A 288 -22.52 8.74 -14.32
C LYS A 288 -22.39 9.07 -15.80
N SER A 289 -21.45 9.95 -16.15
CA SER A 289 -21.17 10.39 -17.52
C SER A 289 -19.99 9.66 -18.18
N ASP A 290 -19.14 9.02 -17.37
CA ASP A 290 -17.81 8.50 -17.75
C ASP A 290 -16.84 9.58 -18.27
N ASP A 291 -17.12 10.85 -17.96
CA ASP A 291 -16.28 11.99 -18.31
C ASP A 291 -15.20 12.25 -17.26
N ILE A 292 -14.05 12.78 -17.70
CA ILE A 292 -12.98 13.19 -16.80
C ILE A 292 -13.38 14.46 -16.04
N ILE A 293 -13.26 14.41 -14.71
CA ILE A 293 -13.40 15.56 -13.81
C ILE A 293 -12.06 16.25 -13.63
N LEU A 294 -11.01 15.47 -13.37
CA LEU A 294 -9.69 15.98 -13.00
C LEU A 294 -8.58 15.11 -13.57
N ARG A 295 -7.49 15.78 -14.00
CA ARG A 295 -6.17 15.19 -14.16
C ARG A 295 -5.18 15.95 -13.29
N TYR A 296 -4.55 15.25 -12.37
CA TYR A 296 -3.48 15.78 -11.53
C TYR A 296 -2.20 14.98 -11.77
N ARG A 297 -1.15 15.64 -12.27
CA ARG A 297 0.18 15.01 -12.40
C ARG A 297 0.92 15.20 -11.09
N LEU A 298 1.48 14.12 -10.56
CA LEU A 298 2.26 14.23 -9.33
C LEU A 298 3.50 15.10 -9.59
N PRO A 299 3.79 16.09 -8.72
CA PRO A 299 4.96 16.95 -8.88
C PRO A 299 6.28 16.17 -8.89
N ASP A 300 7.24 16.62 -9.71
CA ASP A 300 8.53 15.93 -9.91
C ASP A 300 9.33 15.76 -8.61
N ASP A 301 9.22 16.69 -7.65
CA ASP A 301 9.89 16.59 -6.35
C ASP A 301 9.34 15.44 -5.48
N GLN A 302 8.11 15.00 -5.76
CA GLN A 302 7.40 13.93 -5.06
C GLN A 302 7.58 12.57 -5.75
N VAL A 303 8.03 12.55 -7.00
CA VAL A 303 8.29 11.33 -7.79
C VAL A 303 9.80 11.06 -7.78
N LYS A 304 10.23 10.07 -6.99
CA LYS A 304 11.64 9.69 -6.95
C LYS A 304 11.97 8.74 -8.10
N GLN A 305 13.26 8.60 -8.40
CA GLN A 305 13.74 7.61 -9.36
C GLN A 305 13.23 6.23 -8.96
N ASP A 306 12.66 5.46 -9.89
CA ASP A 306 12.04 4.16 -9.65
C ASP A 306 10.89 4.17 -8.61
N SER A 307 10.21 5.28 -8.39
CA SER A 307 8.94 5.29 -7.65
C SER A 307 7.88 4.45 -8.37
N ILE A 308 7.06 3.70 -7.65
CA ILE A 308 5.91 3.00 -8.25
C ILE A 308 4.68 3.18 -7.38
N PHE A 309 3.65 3.82 -7.94
CA PHE A 309 2.41 4.11 -7.23
C PHE A 309 1.44 2.95 -7.37
N THR A 310 1.28 2.19 -6.30
CA THR A 310 0.67 0.85 -6.37
C THR A 310 -0.74 0.77 -5.83
N ASN A 311 -1.13 1.66 -4.92
CA ASN A 311 -2.44 1.62 -4.27
C ASN A 311 -2.98 3.03 -4.00
N ILE A 312 -4.31 3.12 -3.84
CA ILE A 312 -5.03 4.35 -3.57
C ILE A 312 -6.29 4.06 -2.74
N VAL A 313 -6.52 4.90 -1.72
CA VAL A 313 -7.82 4.99 -1.01
C VAL A 313 -8.20 6.45 -0.86
N VAL A 314 -9.50 6.71 -0.84
CA VAL A 314 -10.07 8.06 -0.82
C VAL A 314 -10.89 8.25 0.45
N ASP A 315 -10.66 9.36 1.13
CA ASP A 315 -11.30 9.75 2.38
C ASP A 315 -12.23 10.93 2.15
N ILE A 316 -13.52 10.66 2.36
CA ILE A 316 -14.60 11.63 2.29
C ILE A 316 -15.27 11.66 3.66
N ARG A 317 -15.48 12.88 4.15
CA ARG A 317 -16.11 13.19 5.43
C ARG A 317 -17.46 13.81 5.19
N ASP A 318 -18.46 13.38 5.96
CA ASP A 318 -19.80 14.00 6.01
C ASP A 318 -20.46 14.22 4.64
N GLY A 319 -20.18 13.35 3.66
CA GLY A 319 -20.68 13.46 2.29
C GLY A 319 -20.09 14.61 1.47
N LYS A 320 -19.05 15.30 1.97
CA LYS A 320 -18.40 16.44 1.29
C LYS A 320 -17.41 15.96 0.24
N CYS A 321 -17.92 15.64 -0.94
CA CYS A 321 -17.14 15.09 -2.05
C CYS A 321 -15.99 16.00 -2.51
N ASP A 322 -16.14 17.32 -2.41
CA ASP A 322 -15.14 18.30 -2.87
C ASP A 322 -14.00 18.51 -1.85
N GLU A 323 -14.16 18.02 -0.62
CA GLU A 323 -13.14 18.04 0.44
C GLU A 323 -12.39 16.69 0.54
N ALA A 324 -12.43 15.90 -0.53
CA ALA A 324 -11.81 14.56 -0.55
C ALA A 324 -10.29 14.63 -0.43
N TYR A 325 -9.73 13.67 0.31
CA TYR A 325 -8.30 13.38 0.33
C TYR A 325 -8.04 12.02 -0.30
N ALA A 326 -7.00 11.90 -1.12
CA ALA A 326 -6.51 10.62 -1.61
C ALA A 326 -5.17 10.30 -0.96
N TYR A 327 -5.01 9.04 -0.52
CA TYR A 327 -3.76 8.51 0.01
C TYR A 327 -3.23 7.46 -0.96
N ILE A 328 -2.03 7.66 -1.48
CA ILE A 328 -1.44 6.87 -2.56
C ILE A 328 -0.09 6.31 -2.09
N THR A 329 0.11 5.01 -2.23
CA THR A 329 1.35 4.34 -1.80
C THR A 329 2.40 4.32 -2.89
N ASP A 330 3.63 4.68 -2.54
CA ASP A 330 4.83 4.46 -3.34
C ASP A 330 5.61 3.27 -2.78
N SER A 331 5.41 2.08 -3.38
CA SER A 331 5.93 0.83 -2.80
C SER A 331 7.42 0.62 -3.02
N TRP A 332 8.03 1.21 -4.05
CA TRP A 332 9.46 1.07 -4.31
C TRP A 332 10.30 2.18 -3.65
N ARG A 333 9.69 3.31 -3.29
CA ARG A 333 10.35 4.40 -2.56
C ARG A 333 9.68 4.76 -1.24
N TYR A 334 8.98 3.77 -0.67
CA TYR A 334 8.54 3.67 0.72
C TYR A 334 7.92 4.96 1.26
N ALA A 335 6.95 5.50 0.54
CA ALA A 335 6.32 6.77 0.90
C ALA A 335 4.82 6.76 0.69
N LEU A 336 4.17 7.72 1.32
CA LEU A 336 2.76 8.01 1.13
C LEU A 336 2.63 9.38 0.46
N ILE A 337 1.92 9.45 -0.66
CA ILE A 337 1.46 10.71 -1.23
C ILE A 337 0.07 10.98 -0.67
N VAL A 338 -0.12 12.20 -0.17
CA VAL A 338 -1.44 12.70 0.22
C VAL A 338 -1.82 13.79 -0.76
N TYR A 339 -2.98 13.66 -1.39
CA TYR A 339 -3.54 14.66 -2.30
C TYR A 339 -4.84 15.21 -1.71
N SER A 340 -4.97 16.54 -1.68
CA SER A 340 -6.19 17.26 -1.30
C SER A 340 -6.90 17.77 -2.55
N LEU A 341 -8.14 17.33 -2.77
CA LEU A 341 -8.93 17.77 -3.92
C LEU A 341 -9.26 19.27 -3.83
N GLN A 342 -9.63 19.74 -2.63
CA GLN A 342 -10.00 21.13 -2.41
C GLN A 342 -8.84 22.09 -2.67
N GLN A 343 -7.61 21.69 -2.30
CA GLN A 343 -6.41 22.51 -2.48
C GLN A 343 -5.75 22.30 -3.85
N ASP A 344 -6.19 21.29 -4.60
CA ASP A 344 -5.52 20.76 -5.80
C ASP A 344 -3.99 20.63 -5.59
N HIS A 345 -3.62 20.06 -4.45
CA HIS A 345 -2.24 20.00 -4.00
C HIS A 345 -1.94 18.66 -3.33
N SER A 346 -0.74 18.15 -3.57
CA SER A 346 -0.23 16.94 -2.92
C SER A 346 1.09 17.18 -2.20
N TRP A 347 1.41 16.31 -1.26
CA TRP A 347 2.73 16.23 -0.62
C TRP A 347 3.14 14.79 -0.37
N ARG A 348 4.45 14.58 -0.27
CA ARG A 348 5.07 13.29 0.04
C ARG A 348 5.43 13.19 1.51
N ILE A 349 5.02 12.09 2.14
CA ILE A 349 5.37 11.71 3.51
C ILE A 349 6.29 10.50 3.46
N ALA A 350 7.40 10.57 4.20
CA ALA A 350 8.31 9.46 4.41
C ALA A 350 8.31 9.08 5.89
N ASN A 351 8.30 7.79 6.19
CA ASN A 351 8.38 7.26 7.53
C ASN A 351 9.07 5.89 7.49
N ASN A 352 9.84 5.56 8.53
CA ASN A 352 10.56 4.29 8.63
C ASN A 352 9.63 3.07 8.68
N LEU A 353 8.39 3.22 9.15
CA LEU A 353 7.40 2.14 9.18
C LEU A 353 6.80 1.82 7.80
N PHE A 354 7.13 2.60 6.76
CA PHE A 354 6.80 2.27 5.37
C PHE A 354 7.79 1.29 4.74
N TYR A 355 8.91 1.00 5.40
CA TYR A 355 10.00 0.21 4.84
C TYR A 355 9.67 -1.29 4.93
N PRO A 356 10.14 -2.11 3.97
CA PRO A 356 10.01 -3.55 4.06
C PRO A 356 10.82 -4.10 5.25
N ASP A 357 10.32 -5.18 5.85
CA ASP A 357 11.11 -6.01 6.75
C ASP A 357 12.03 -6.93 5.89
N PRO A 358 13.36 -6.79 5.98
CA PRO A 358 14.29 -7.59 5.19
C PRO A 358 14.16 -9.10 5.50
N LEU A 359 13.73 -9.49 6.71
CA LEU A 359 13.51 -10.89 7.08
C LEU A 359 12.23 -11.45 6.48
N ALA A 360 11.26 -10.60 6.17
CA ALA A 360 10.04 -10.94 5.45
C ALA A 360 10.17 -10.73 3.93
N SER A 361 11.35 -10.49 3.37
CA SER A 361 11.47 -10.22 1.92
C SER A 361 11.52 -11.49 1.05
N ARG A 362 11.49 -12.68 1.67
CA ARG A 362 11.44 -13.97 0.97
C ARG A 362 10.02 -14.51 0.91
N TYR A 363 9.58 -14.83 -0.29
CA TYR A 363 8.26 -15.38 -0.57
C TYR A 363 8.38 -16.82 -1.06
N THR A 364 7.42 -17.67 -0.70
CA THR A 364 7.32 -19.03 -1.24
C THR A 364 5.85 -19.36 -1.41
N LEU A 365 5.45 -19.71 -2.64
CA LEU A 365 4.07 -20.05 -2.96
C LEU A 365 4.04 -21.05 -4.13
N HIS A 366 3.34 -22.17 -3.96
CA HIS A 366 3.16 -23.20 -5.00
C HIS A 366 4.47 -23.64 -5.70
N GLY A 367 5.55 -23.80 -4.94
CA GLY A 367 6.86 -24.23 -5.44
C GLY A 367 7.73 -23.13 -6.07
N ILE A 368 7.22 -21.90 -6.21
CA ILE A 368 7.99 -20.74 -6.67
C ILE A 368 8.54 -20.00 -5.45
N THR A 369 9.82 -19.63 -5.51
CA THR A 369 10.46 -18.75 -4.52
C THR A 369 10.96 -17.50 -5.20
N TRP A 370 10.60 -16.34 -4.65
CA TRP A 370 11.07 -15.03 -5.14
C TRP A 370 11.36 -14.10 -3.95
N ARG A 371 11.90 -12.92 -4.26
CA ARG A 371 12.19 -11.89 -3.26
C ARG A 371 11.68 -10.54 -3.72
N TRP A 372 10.92 -9.88 -2.87
CA TRP A 372 10.49 -8.50 -3.03
C TRP A 372 10.91 -7.70 -1.81
N ASN A 373 11.22 -6.43 -2.04
CA ASN A 373 11.47 -5.45 -0.99
C ASN A 373 10.40 -4.35 -1.07
N ASP A 374 9.18 -4.73 -1.41
CA ASP A 374 8.08 -3.77 -1.56
C ASP A 374 7.70 -3.24 -0.17
N GLY A 375 7.77 -1.92 -0.02
CA GLY A 375 7.39 -1.19 1.19
C GLY A 375 5.88 -1.04 1.31
N ILE A 376 5.42 0.08 1.88
CA ILE A 376 4.00 0.40 2.05
C ILE A 376 3.16 0.03 0.82
N PHE A 377 2.11 -0.75 1.03
CA PHE A 377 1.36 -1.40 -0.05
C PHE A 377 -0.15 -1.46 0.23
N GLY A 378 -0.58 -2.27 1.20
CA GLY A 378 -1.98 -2.36 1.58
C GLY A 378 -2.36 -1.22 2.51
N ILE A 379 -3.37 -0.44 2.15
CA ILE A 379 -3.89 0.66 2.97
C ILE A 379 -5.41 0.58 3.08
N ALA A 380 -5.97 0.93 4.24
CA ALA A 380 -7.40 1.01 4.49
C ALA A 380 -7.70 2.12 5.49
N LEU A 381 -8.90 2.71 5.39
CA LEU A 381 -9.37 3.72 6.32
C LEU A 381 -10.30 3.07 7.35
N SER A 382 -10.06 3.32 8.63
CA SER A 382 -11.00 2.92 9.69
C SER A 382 -12.32 3.68 9.54
N PRO A 383 -13.41 3.22 10.18
CA PRO A 383 -14.57 4.06 10.41
C PRO A 383 -14.17 5.35 11.12
N VAL A 384 -15.01 6.37 10.99
CA VAL A 384 -14.88 7.60 11.78
C VAL A 384 -15.11 7.25 13.24
N ASP A 385 -14.16 7.62 14.07
CA ASP A 385 -14.31 7.57 15.52
C ASP A 385 -15.31 8.66 15.94
N PRO A 386 -16.43 8.30 16.58
CA PRO A 386 -17.46 9.27 16.97
C PRO A 386 -17.00 10.25 18.06
N ASP A 387 -16.00 9.89 18.87
CA ASP A 387 -15.53 10.72 19.99
C ASP A 387 -14.53 11.78 19.51
N THR A 388 -13.61 11.38 18.63
CA THR A 388 -12.57 12.27 18.11
C THR A 388 -12.95 12.96 16.80
N ASN A 389 -13.99 12.47 16.12
CA ASN A 389 -14.36 12.82 14.74
C ASN A 389 -13.20 12.62 13.73
N ASP A 390 -12.18 11.85 14.11
CA ASP A 390 -11.07 11.47 13.23
C ASP A 390 -11.26 10.04 12.70
N ARG A 391 -10.34 9.57 11.88
CA ARG A 391 -10.23 8.16 11.50
C ARG A 391 -8.76 7.86 11.26
N SER A 392 -8.39 6.60 11.23
CA SER A 392 -7.01 6.21 11.02
C SER A 392 -6.81 5.57 9.66
N LEU A 393 -5.64 5.84 9.06
CA LEU A 393 -5.11 5.05 7.96
C LEU A 393 -4.37 3.85 8.56
N ILE A 394 -4.89 2.65 8.32
CA ILE A 394 -4.25 1.39 8.65
C ILE A 394 -3.49 0.92 7.41
N TYR A 395 -2.25 0.50 7.59
CA TYR A 395 -1.38 0.16 6.48
C TYR A 395 -0.33 -0.90 6.81
N HIS A 396 0.19 -1.56 5.78
CA HIS A 396 1.34 -2.43 5.90
C HIS A 396 2.26 -2.35 4.68
N PRO A 397 3.57 -2.55 4.87
CA PRO A 397 4.46 -2.96 3.79
C PRO A 397 4.10 -4.34 3.23
N MET A 398 4.26 -4.55 1.93
CA MET A 398 4.04 -5.85 1.28
C MET A 398 4.99 -6.91 1.88
N SER A 399 6.28 -6.57 1.98
CA SER A 399 7.30 -7.40 2.65
C SER A 399 7.29 -7.17 4.15
N SER A 400 6.19 -7.48 4.82
CA SER A 400 6.05 -7.41 6.28
C SER A 400 4.90 -8.29 6.78
N PHE A 401 4.94 -8.65 8.06
CA PHE A 401 3.84 -9.34 8.76
C PHE A 401 3.09 -8.41 9.72
N ARG A 402 3.42 -7.12 9.79
CA ARG A 402 2.80 -6.17 10.72
C ARG A 402 1.78 -5.26 10.03
N GLU A 403 0.80 -4.82 10.80
CA GLU A 403 -0.01 -3.63 10.51
C GLU A 403 0.51 -2.44 11.30
N PHE A 404 0.35 -1.27 10.72
CA PHE A 404 0.66 0.02 11.30
C PHE A 404 -0.56 0.94 11.14
N VAL A 405 -0.56 2.02 11.90
CA VAL A 405 -1.67 2.95 11.97
C VAL A 405 -1.17 4.37 12.13
N VAL A 406 -1.88 5.31 11.53
CA VAL A 406 -1.68 6.75 11.74
C VAL A 406 -3.04 7.48 11.66
N PRO A 407 -3.38 8.38 12.59
CA PRO A 407 -4.60 9.19 12.47
C PRO A 407 -4.51 10.13 11.26
N VAL A 408 -5.60 10.26 10.49
CA VAL A 408 -5.52 11.02 9.23
C VAL A 408 -5.33 12.52 9.45
N SER A 409 -5.74 13.06 10.61
CA SER A 409 -5.48 14.45 11.00
C SER A 409 -3.99 14.81 10.95
N TYR A 410 -3.09 13.87 11.28
CA TYR A 410 -1.65 14.09 11.24
C TYR A 410 -1.09 14.13 9.83
N ILE A 411 -1.58 13.27 8.92
CA ILE A 411 -1.05 13.15 7.56
C ILE A 411 -1.69 14.13 6.56
N ARG A 412 -2.86 14.68 6.89
CA ARG A 412 -3.53 15.74 6.11
C ARG A 412 -2.81 17.09 6.17
N ASN A 413 -1.84 17.25 7.06
CA ASN A 413 -0.99 18.42 7.16
C ASN A 413 0.49 17.98 7.07
N LYS A 414 1.18 18.41 6.01
CA LYS A 414 2.59 18.05 5.76
C LYS A 414 3.50 18.38 6.94
N THR A 415 3.40 19.59 7.49
CA THR A 415 4.21 20.03 8.62
C THR A 415 3.94 19.18 9.87
N LEU A 416 2.68 18.85 10.12
CA LEU A 416 2.31 18.02 11.27
C LEU A 416 2.85 16.59 11.13
N ALA A 417 2.76 16.00 9.93
CA ALA A 417 3.33 14.69 9.64
C ALA A 417 4.85 14.63 9.85
N ASP A 418 5.57 15.67 9.44
CA ASP A 418 7.04 15.73 9.55
C ASP A 418 7.51 15.94 10.99
N LEU A 419 6.79 16.76 11.76
CA LEU A 419 7.15 17.06 13.14
C LEU A 419 6.74 15.98 14.13
N ASN A 420 5.86 15.04 13.74
CA ASN A 420 5.31 14.01 14.61
C ASN A 420 5.49 12.60 14.01
N PRO A 421 6.72 12.13 13.80
CA PRO A 421 6.97 10.78 13.30
C PRO A 421 6.41 9.69 14.23
N ASP A 422 6.26 9.99 15.53
CA ASP A 422 5.67 9.08 16.52
C ASP A 422 4.14 8.98 16.41
N ALA A 423 3.48 9.74 15.54
CA ALA A 423 2.06 9.51 15.23
C ALA A 423 1.85 8.21 14.44
N PHE A 424 2.89 7.70 13.79
CA PHE A 424 2.89 6.40 13.11
C PHE A 424 3.26 5.31 14.11
N GLN A 425 2.38 4.35 14.31
CA GLN A 425 2.54 3.32 15.34
C GLN A 425 2.25 1.92 14.78
N PRO A 426 2.86 0.86 15.32
CA PRO A 426 2.36 -0.50 15.13
C PRO A 426 0.91 -0.59 15.60
N LEU A 427 0.04 -1.20 14.80
CA LEU A 427 -1.36 -1.43 15.20
C LEU A 427 -1.45 -2.50 16.30
N GLY A 428 -0.49 -3.42 16.35
CA GLY A 428 -0.38 -4.47 17.36
C GLY A 428 0.70 -5.50 17.02
N GLU A 429 0.40 -6.76 17.33
CA GLU A 429 1.29 -7.89 17.10
C GLU A 429 1.38 -8.26 15.60
N PRO A 430 2.46 -8.92 15.14
CA PRO A 430 2.55 -9.42 13.77
C PRO A 430 1.42 -10.42 13.46
N ARG A 431 0.81 -10.32 12.28
CA ARG A 431 -0.22 -11.24 11.74
C ARG A 431 0.10 -12.71 11.89
N ALA A 432 1.36 -13.04 11.61
CA ALA A 432 1.87 -14.40 11.68
C ALA A 432 3.38 -14.37 11.92
N THR A 433 3.92 -15.47 12.44
CA THR A 433 5.37 -15.64 12.63
C THR A 433 6.10 -15.93 11.32
N ARG A 434 5.41 -16.50 10.33
CA ARG A 434 5.92 -16.82 8.98
C ARG A 434 4.79 -16.73 7.98
N ASN A 435 5.12 -16.43 6.71
CA ASN A 435 4.17 -16.40 5.60
C ASN A 435 2.93 -15.51 5.88
N GLY A 436 3.10 -14.41 6.60
CA GLY A 436 2.04 -13.44 6.93
C GLY A 436 1.95 -12.26 5.96
N HIS A 437 2.45 -12.42 4.73
CA HIS A 437 2.46 -11.38 3.71
C HIS A 437 1.03 -11.06 3.29
N ALA A 438 0.69 -9.78 3.32
CA ALA A 438 -0.60 -9.28 2.91
C ALA A 438 -0.45 -8.35 1.69
N SER A 439 -1.41 -8.42 0.76
CA SER A 439 -1.47 -7.54 -0.40
C SER A 439 -2.44 -6.38 -0.16
N ALA A 440 -3.66 -6.44 -0.71
CA ALA A 440 -4.69 -5.44 -0.48
C ALA A 440 -5.47 -5.70 0.80
N GLN A 441 -6.00 -4.61 1.36
CA GLN A 441 -6.89 -4.62 2.50
C GLN A 441 -7.98 -3.54 2.37
N ALA A 442 -9.11 -3.76 3.04
CA ALA A 442 -10.20 -2.79 3.12
C ALA A 442 -11.03 -3.02 4.38
N ILE A 443 -11.66 -1.96 4.88
CA ILE A 443 -12.51 -2.00 6.08
C ILE A 443 -13.95 -1.73 5.69
N ASP A 444 -14.89 -2.51 6.22
CA ASP A 444 -16.32 -2.25 6.08
C ASP A 444 -16.82 -1.20 7.10
N ARG A 445 -18.04 -0.70 6.92
CA ARG A 445 -18.63 0.34 7.79
C ARG A 445 -18.80 -0.09 9.25
N ARG A 446 -18.72 -1.40 9.53
CA ARG A 446 -18.80 -1.95 10.90
C ARG A 446 -17.43 -2.03 11.57
N GLY A 447 -16.36 -1.65 10.86
CA GLY A 447 -14.99 -1.73 11.37
C GLY A 447 -14.35 -3.10 11.18
N ILE A 448 -14.87 -3.95 10.30
CA ILE A 448 -14.23 -5.23 9.98
C ILE A 448 -13.20 -5.00 8.87
N LEU A 449 -11.92 -5.20 9.22
CA LEU A 449 -10.80 -5.20 8.29
C LEU A 449 -10.73 -6.55 7.59
N PHE A 450 -10.68 -6.56 6.27
CA PHE A 450 -10.41 -7.73 5.44
C PHE A 450 -9.05 -7.59 4.78
N GLN A 451 -8.28 -8.68 4.72
CA GLN A 451 -6.93 -8.68 4.16
C GLN A 451 -6.66 -9.93 3.33
N ASN A 452 -5.93 -9.76 2.23
CA ASN A 452 -5.50 -10.85 1.36
C ASN A 452 -4.13 -11.40 1.79
N LEU A 453 -4.07 -12.61 2.33
CA LEU A 453 -2.85 -13.26 2.77
C LEU A 453 -2.25 -14.07 1.61
N VAL A 454 -1.38 -13.42 0.82
CA VAL A 454 -0.91 -13.95 -0.47
C VAL A 454 -0.10 -15.23 -0.35
N THR A 455 0.66 -15.40 0.73
CA THR A 455 1.48 -16.59 0.99
C THR A 455 0.72 -17.71 1.69
N GLN A 456 -0.58 -17.54 1.90
CA GLN A 456 -1.45 -18.53 2.55
C GLN A 456 -2.72 -18.82 1.75
N ASP A 457 -2.79 -18.42 0.47
CA ASP A 457 -3.96 -18.61 -0.40
C ASP A 457 -5.30 -18.31 0.30
N SER A 458 -5.36 -17.22 1.06
CA SER A 458 -6.51 -16.96 1.94
C SER A 458 -6.84 -15.48 2.10
N VAL A 459 -8.07 -15.24 2.54
CA VAL A 459 -8.59 -13.93 2.94
C VAL A 459 -8.91 -14.00 4.41
N TRP A 460 -8.34 -13.08 5.18
CA TRP A 460 -8.52 -13.02 6.63
C TRP A 460 -9.32 -11.77 7.00
N CYS A 461 -9.83 -11.75 8.23
CA CYS A 461 -10.52 -10.62 8.82
C CYS A 461 -9.97 -10.28 10.21
N TRP A 462 -10.23 -9.06 10.65
CA TRP A 462 -10.04 -8.58 12.02
C TRP A 462 -11.14 -7.57 12.36
N ASN A 463 -11.68 -7.65 13.58
CA ASN A 463 -12.69 -6.71 14.05
C ASN A 463 -12.03 -5.57 14.85
N SER A 464 -11.95 -4.38 14.26
CA SER A 464 -11.32 -3.21 14.90
C SER A 464 -12.07 -2.67 16.11
N GLN A 465 -13.31 -3.10 16.32
CA GLN A 465 -14.14 -2.68 17.45
C GLN A 465 -13.86 -3.51 18.72
N GLN A 466 -13.05 -4.56 18.61
CA GLN A 466 -12.67 -5.37 19.77
C GLN A 466 -11.63 -4.64 20.62
N PRO A 467 -11.78 -4.62 21.96
CA PRO A 467 -10.92 -3.84 22.86
C PRO A 467 -9.52 -4.44 23.07
N TYR A 468 -9.27 -5.63 22.53
CA TYR A 468 -8.06 -6.42 22.77
C TYR A 468 -6.92 -6.13 21.79
N GLY A 469 -7.10 -5.16 20.90
CA GLY A 469 -6.11 -4.75 19.90
C GLY A 469 -5.94 -5.74 18.74
N TYR A 470 -4.89 -5.53 17.95
CA TYR A 470 -4.56 -6.37 16.80
C TYR A 470 -3.62 -7.50 17.21
N ARG A 471 -4.13 -8.74 17.24
CA ARG A 471 -3.40 -9.93 17.70
C ARG A 471 -3.72 -11.15 16.82
N PRO A 472 -2.77 -12.07 16.58
CA PRO A 472 -2.98 -13.26 15.76
C PRO A 472 -4.22 -14.08 16.11
N GLU A 473 -4.52 -14.22 17.41
CA GLU A 473 -5.62 -15.03 17.94
C GLU A 473 -7.00 -14.42 17.61
N LEU A 474 -7.03 -13.14 17.26
CA LEU A 474 -8.22 -12.37 16.90
C LEU A 474 -8.37 -12.18 15.39
N LEU A 475 -7.55 -12.88 14.60
CA LEU A 475 -7.67 -12.92 13.15
C LEU A 475 -8.51 -14.13 12.74
N GLY A 476 -9.54 -13.88 11.93
CA GLY A 476 -10.43 -14.93 11.41
C GLY A 476 -10.15 -15.26 9.96
N VAL A 477 -10.30 -16.53 9.56
CA VAL A 477 -10.21 -16.94 8.15
C VAL A 477 -11.59 -16.83 7.50
N VAL A 478 -11.72 -15.95 6.51
CA VAL A 478 -12.94 -15.77 5.70
C VAL A 478 -13.04 -16.86 4.64
N GLY A 479 -11.94 -17.11 3.93
CA GLY A 479 -11.83 -18.17 2.93
C GLY A 479 -10.37 -18.57 2.70
N HIS A 480 -10.15 -19.85 2.38
CA HIS A 480 -8.85 -20.41 2.05
C HIS A 480 -9.03 -21.46 0.95
N ASP A 481 -8.27 -21.33 -0.14
CA ASP A 481 -8.35 -22.25 -1.28
C ASP A 481 -7.14 -22.04 -2.20
N ASN A 482 -6.29 -23.07 -2.34
CA ASN A 482 -5.07 -23.03 -3.16
C ASN A 482 -5.31 -22.93 -4.68
N VAL A 483 -6.54 -23.18 -5.15
CA VAL A 483 -6.94 -23.03 -6.54
C VAL A 483 -7.57 -21.66 -6.77
N SER A 484 -8.61 -21.33 -6.00
CA SER A 484 -9.39 -20.12 -6.25
C SER A 484 -8.76 -18.84 -5.70
N LEU A 485 -8.01 -18.95 -4.61
CA LEU A 485 -7.26 -17.86 -3.97
C LEU A 485 -5.76 -18.03 -4.17
N ASN A 486 -5.32 -18.44 -5.36
CA ASN A 486 -3.90 -18.45 -5.71
C ASN A 486 -3.39 -17.01 -5.86
N PHE A 487 -2.69 -16.51 -4.84
CA PHE A 487 -2.22 -15.13 -4.74
C PHE A 487 -3.38 -14.09 -4.87
N PRO A 488 -4.24 -13.96 -3.84
CA PRO A 488 -5.27 -12.92 -3.79
C PRO A 488 -4.59 -11.55 -3.77
N ASN A 489 -4.74 -10.77 -4.83
CA ASN A 489 -3.89 -9.61 -5.09
C ASN A 489 -4.58 -8.28 -4.80
N ASP A 490 -5.88 -8.18 -5.07
CA ASP A 490 -6.65 -6.99 -4.75
C ASP A 490 -7.91 -7.32 -3.96
N LEU A 491 -8.32 -6.39 -3.12
CA LEU A 491 -9.48 -6.50 -2.24
C LEU A 491 -10.13 -5.13 -2.09
N LYS A 492 -11.45 -5.07 -2.28
CA LYS A 492 -12.28 -3.88 -2.05
C LYS A 492 -13.52 -4.24 -1.25
N VAL A 493 -14.02 -3.28 -0.48
CA VAL A 493 -15.38 -3.32 0.06
C VAL A 493 -16.19 -2.29 -0.71
N ASP A 494 -17.31 -2.70 -1.30
CA ASP A 494 -18.13 -1.81 -2.10
C ASP A 494 -18.90 -0.79 -1.24
N ASN A 495 -19.44 0.24 -1.91
CA ASN A 495 -20.19 1.32 -1.28
C ASN A 495 -21.71 1.05 -1.19
N GLU A 496 -22.14 -0.19 -1.45
CA GLU A 496 -23.55 -0.57 -1.38
C GLU A 496 -24.10 -0.46 0.05
N LEU A 497 -25.43 -0.40 0.17
CA LEU A 497 -26.10 -0.43 1.48
C LEU A 497 -25.75 -1.70 2.25
N HIS A 498 -25.78 -2.85 1.56
CA HIS A 498 -25.29 -4.12 2.05
C HIS A 498 -23.95 -4.40 1.41
N GLN A 499 -22.89 -4.03 2.13
CA GLN A 499 -21.53 -4.07 1.58
C GLN A 499 -21.11 -5.50 1.24
N ASN A 500 -20.41 -5.63 0.13
CA ASN A 500 -19.73 -6.86 -0.26
C ASN A 500 -18.23 -6.64 -0.27
N VAL A 501 -17.50 -7.66 0.17
CA VAL A 501 -16.07 -7.77 -0.08
C VAL A 501 -15.88 -8.40 -1.47
N TRP A 502 -14.95 -7.83 -2.24
CA TRP A 502 -14.58 -8.27 -3.58
C TRP A 502 -13.11 -8.59 -3.60
N VAL A 503 -12.74 -9.73 -4.17
CA VAL A 503 -11.37 -10.24 -4.18
C VAL A 503 -10.96 -10.57 -5.60
N LEU A 504 -9.86 -9.98 -6.07
CA LEU A 504 -9.19 -10.36 -7.31
C LEU A 504 -8.04 -11.30 -6.98
N SER A 505 -8.15 -12.55 -7.41
CA SER A 505 -7.09 -13.55 -7.31
C SER A 505 -6.43 -13.72 -8.66
N ASN A 506 -5.11 -13.56 -8.70
CA ASN A 506 -4.32 -13.66 -9.92
C ASN A 506 -3.04 -14.46 -9.65
N ARG A 507 -2.63 -15.34 -10.55
CA ARG A 507 -1.39 -16.11 -10.40
C ARG A 507 -0.13 -15.28 -10.65
N LEU A 508 -0.01 -14.10 -10.04
CA LEU A 508 1.06 -13.12 -10.32
C LEU A 508 2.48 -13.69 -10.19
N PRO A 509 2.84 -14.48 -9.16
CA PRO A 509 4.18 -15.07 -9.09
C PRO A 509 4.48 -16.01 -10.26
N HIS A 510 3.49 -16.78 -10.72
CA HIS A 510 3.66 -17.62 -11.91
C HIS A 510 3.82 -16.79 -13.18
N TYR A 511 3.09 -15.68 -13.29
CA TYR A 511 3.18 -14.77 -14.43
C TYR A 511 4.54 -14.08 -14.55
N LEU A 512 5.15 -13.73 -13.41
CA LEU A 512 6.44 -13.03 -13.36
C LEU A 512 7.63 -13.97 -13.42
N TYR A 513 7.57 -15.12 -12.74
CA TYR A 513 8.75 -15.96 -12.46
C TYR A 513 8.64 -17.38 -13.03
N ALA A 514 7.51 -17.75 -13.61
CA ALA A 514 7.31 -19.06 -14.22
C ALA A 514 6.52 -18.94 -15.53
N LYS A 515 6.01 -20.09 -15.99
CA LYS A 515 5.09 -20.15 -17.12
C LYS A 515 3.67 -20.31 -16.60
N VAL A 516 2.75 -19.46 -17.07
CA VAL A 516 1.31 -19.60 -16.80
C VAL A 516 0.74 -20.68 -17.72
N ASP A 517 -0.06 -21.61 -17.17
CA ASP A 517 -0.80 -22.57 -17.98
C ASP A 517 -2.09 -21.94 -18.49
N HIS A 518 -2.15 -21.68 -19.80
CA HIS A 518 -3.29 -21.05 -20.44
C HIS A 518 -4.47 -22.02 -20.65
N ASN A 519 -4.31 -23.31 -20.33
CA ASN A 519 -5.41 -24.28 -20.34
C ASN A 519 -6.17 -24.33 -19.01
N ASP A 520 -5.64 -23.70 -17.95
CA ASP A 520 -6.27 -23.59 -16.65
C ASP A 520 -6.75 -22.15 -16.38
N TYR A 521 -7.67 -21.99 -15.42
CA TYR A 521 -8.15 -20.68 -14.99
C TYR A 521 -7.12 -19.99 -14.08
N ASN A 522 -6.61 -18.85 -14.52
CA ASN A 522 -5.50 -18.12 -13.91
C ASN A 522 -5.94 -16.87 -13.13
N TYR A 523 -7.11 -16.32 -13.47
CA TYR A 523 -7.63 -15.08 -12.88
C TYR A 523 -9.05 -15.31 -12.41
N ARG A 524 -9.39 -14.82 -11.22
CA ARG A 524 -10.72 -15.01 -10.61
C ARG A 524 -11.16 -13.75 -9.87
N ILE A 525 -12.45 -13.47 -9.93
CA ILE A 525 -13.10 -12.47 -9.08
C ILE A 525 -14.08 -13.21 -8.18
N LEU A 526 -13.89 -13.07 -6.88
CA LEU A 526 -14.75 -13.64 -5.85
C LEU A 526 -15.44 -12.53 -5.05
N THR A 527 -16.58 -12.82 -4.45
CA THR A 527 -17.29 -11.89 -3.57
C THR A 527 -18.04 -12.60 -2.44
N ALA A 528 -18.31 -11.86 -1.37
CA ALA A 528 -19.28 -12.22 -0.35
C ALA A 528 -19.85 -10.96 0.27
N ARG A 529 -21.09 -10.99 0.77
CA ARG A 529 -21.57 -9.96 1.69
C ARG A 529 -20.68 -9.94 2.94
N THR A 530 -20.30 -8.76 3.43
CA THR A 530 -19.33 -8.66 4.53
C THR A 530 -19.85 -9.29 5.83
N ASP A 531 -21.15 -9.27 6.08
CA ASP A 531 -21.79 -9.92 7.23
C ASP A 531 -21.71 -11.45 7.14
N LYS A 532 -21.97 -12.00 5.95
CA LYS A 532 -21.85 -13.44 5.69
C LYS A 532 -20.41 -13.91 5.65
N ALA A 533 -19.49 -13.07 5.17
CA ALA A 533 -18.06 -13.37 5.08
C ALA A 533 -17.42 -13.62 6.45
N VAL A 534 -17.88 -12.94 7.51
CA VAL A 534 -17.34 -13.14 8.86
C VAL A 534 -18.19 -14.04 9.74
N GLN A 535 -19.34 -14.51 9.26
CA GLN A 535 -20.26 -15.28 10.09
C GLN A 535 -19.58 -16.52 10.72
N GLY A 536 -19.61 -16.58 12.06
CA GLY A 536 -18.99 -17.64 12.84
C GLY A 536 -17.45 -17.61 12.93
N THR A 537 -16.80 -16.53 12.51
CA THR A 537 -15.38 -16.27 12.82
C THR A 537 -15.27 -15.38 14.05
N VAL A 538 -14.05 -15.27 14.60
CA VAL A 538 -13.71 -14.32 15.68
C VAL A 538 -13.94 -12.85 15.29
N CYS A 539 -14.14 -12.56 14.01
CA CYS A 539 -14.40 -11.21 13.50
C CYS A 539 -15.89 -10.86 13.48
N ASP A 540 -16.79 -11.83 13.66
CA ASP A 540 -18.22 -11.55 13.72
C ASP A 540 -18.50 -10.64 14.93
N PRO A 541 -19.18 -9.50 14.76
CA PRO A 541 -19.57 -8.65 15.88
C PRO A 541 -20.39 -9.36 16.96
N ASN A 542 -21.05 -10.48 16.62
CA ASN A 542 -21.81 -11.29 17.57
C ASN A 542 -21.00 -12.43 18.19
N TYR A 543 -19.68 -12.49 17.95
CA TYR A 543 -18.83 -13.52 18.51
C TYR A 543 -18.40 -13.17 19.94
N ASP A 544 -18.83 -13.98 20.91
CA ASP A 544 -18.44 -13.81 22.31
C ASP A 544 -17.01 -14.31 22.55
N ILE A 545 -16.08 -13.38 22.75
CA ILE A 545 -14.72 -13.69 23.22
C ILE A 545 -14.78 -13.84 24.74
N VAL A 546 -14.76 -15.08 25.23
CA VAL A 546 -14.71 -15.36 26.67
C VAL A 546 -13.25 -15.29 27.17
N PRO A 547 -12.90 -14.35 28.07
CA PRO A 547 -11.59 -14.37 28.72
C PRO A 547 -11.49 -15.59 29.63
N GLN A 548 -10.46 -16.43 29.48
CA GLN A 548 -10.20 -17.45 30.50
C GLN A 548 -9.68 -16.78 31.77
N GLN A 549 -10.33 -17.05 32.90
CA GLN A 549 -9.71 -16.82 34.21
C GLN A 549 -8.52 -17.80 34.32
N PRO A 550 -7.36 -17.36 34.86
CA PRO A 550 -6.27 -18.27 35.14
C PRO A 550 -6.80 -19.40 36.05
N PRO A 551 -6.33 -20.65 35.89
CA PRO A 551 -6.79 -21.76 36.71
C PRO A 551 -6.63 -21.38 38.18
N VAL A 552 -7.75 -21.35 38.91
CA VAL A 552 -7.77 -21.21 40.35
C VAL A 552 -6.84 -22.27 40.90
N GLY A 553 -5.76 -21.84 41.56
CA GLY A 553 -4.81 -22.74 42.18
C GLY A 553 -5.57 -23.75 43.03
N GLN A 554 -5.38 -25.03 42.76
CA GLN A 554 -5.67 -26.03 43.78
C GLN A 554 -4.78 -25.68 44.96
N ASP A 555 -5.40 -25.30 46.08
CA ASP A 555 -4.75 -25.28 47.39
C ASP A 555 -4.15 -26.68 47.62
N ILE A 556 -2.86 -26.82 47.33
CA ILE A 556 -2.08 -27.93 47.85
C ILE A 556 -1.90 -27.59 49.33
N GLY A 557 -2.79 -28.15 50.14
CA GLY A 557 -2.77 -28.04 51.58
C GLY A 557 -1.36 -28.24 52.12
N SER A 558 -0.88 -27.23 52.83
CA SER A 558 0.32 -27.29 53.64
C SER A 558 0.17 -28.37 54.72
N SER A 559 0.73 -29.54 54.47
CA SER A 559 1.02 -30.54 55.47
C SER A 559 1.97 -31.53 54.83
N PHE A 560 3.27 -31.38 55.06
CA PHE A 560 4.16 -32.49 55.40
C PHE A 560 5.47 -31.90 55.94
N GLY A 561 5.66 -32.06 57.24
CA GLY A 561 6.88 -31.68 57.94
C GLY A 561 8.02 -32.64 57.63
N PHE A 562 9.23 -32.10 57.63
CA PHE A 562 10.47 -32.86 57.63
C PHE A 562 10.87 -33.19 59.08
N PRO A 563 11.17 -34.45 59.40
CA PRO A 563 12.02 -34.75 60.55
C PRO A 563 13.50 -34.79 60.10
N PHE A 564 14.31 -33.99 60.80
CA PHE A 564 15.78 -33.95 60.95
C PHE A 564 16.69 -34.02 59.73
#